data_AF-A0A1G4Y142-F1
#
_entry.id   AF-A0A1G4Y142-F1
#
_cell.length_a   1.000
_cell.length_b   1.000
_cell.length_c   1.000
_cell.angle_alpha   90.00
_cell.angle_beta   90.00
_cell.angle_gamma   90.00
#
_symmetry.space_group_name_H-M   'P 1'
#
loop_
_entity.id
_entity.type
_entity.pdbx_description
1 polymer ?
#
loop_
_entity_poly.entity_id
_entity_poly.type
_entity_poly.pdbx_seq_one_letter_code
_entity_poly.pdbx_strand_id
1 'polypeptide(L)'
;MHIEPGLVDGSKIFLSYATAAAALAYTGKVAFDTLMKDGPAALVLRSAIAVALVFCFFEVLPHHPVGVSEVHLILGTTLLLVFGLAPAAIGLAGGLLIQGLFFEPQDLPQYGMNVTTLLVPLFATAALARRIIPKNVAYVDLSYQQAFKLSVAYQGGIVVWVGFWALYGRGTGLENIGQIASFGAAYMTVVLVEPLVDLGVLAAAKAWRRLQGTAFVERRLYSSI
;
A
#
# COMPACT_ATOMS: atom_id res chain seq x y z
N MET A 1 0.43 -5.63 9.61
CA MET A 1 -0.16 -4.39 9.13
C MET A 1 -1.16 -3.88 10.15
N HIS A 2 -1.94 -4.77 10.77
CA HIS A 2 -2.51 -4.53 12.10
C HIS A 2 -1.40 -4.50 13.15
N ILE A 3 -1.23 -3.36 13.81
CA ILE A 3 -0.38 -3.26 14.98
C ILE A 3 -1.13 -3.88 16.16
N GLU A 4 -0.44 -4.65 17.01
CA GLU A 4 -1.11 -5.29 18.15
C GLU A 4 -1.72 -4.25 19.11
N PRO A 5 -2.99 -4.43 19.54
CA PRO A 5 -3.59 -3.58 20.56
C PRO A 5 -2.71 -3.45 21.80
N GLY A 6 -2.43 -2.21 22.21
CA GLY A 6 -1.57 -1.91 23.36
C GLY A 6 -0.08 -1.81 23.06
N LEU A 7 0.36 -1.99 21.80
CA LEU A 7 1.76 -1.77 21.40
C LEU A 7 2.18 -0.29 21.57
N VAL A 8 1.27 0.64 21.31
CA VAL A 8 1.44 2.06 21.61
C VAL A 8 0.39 2.46 22.66
N ASP A 9 0.88 2.88 23.82
CA ASP A 9 0.04 3.36 24.91
C ASP A 9 -0.75 4.63 24.49
N GLY A 10 -1.91 4.87 25.09
CA GLY A 10 -2.81 5.97 24.74
C GLY A 10 -2.14 7.36 24.84
N SER A 11 -1.11 7.50 25.67
CA SER A 11 -0.29 8.72 25.78
C SER A 11 0.55 9.02 24.52
N LYS A 12 0.87 7.99 23.73
CA LYS A 12 1.72 8.06 22.53
C LYS A 12 0.91 8.00 21.22
N ILE A 13 -0.38 7.66 21.29
CA ILE A 13 -1.25 7.52 20.11
C ILE A 13 -1.47 8.83 19.34
N PHE A 14 -1.19 9.99 19.94
CA PHE A 14 -1.32 11.27 19.24
C PHE A 14 -0.51 11.34 17.94
N LEU A 15 0.70 10.77 17.93
CA LEU A 15 1.54 10.75 16.73
C LEU A 15 0.91 9.95 15.58
N SER A 16 0.16 8.89 15.91
CA SER A 16 -0.62 8.11 14.95
C SER A 16 -1.64 9.00 14.25
N TYR A 17 -2.43 9.77 15.00
CA TYR A 17 -3.44 10.66 14.41
C TYR A 17 -2.82 11.81 13.62
N ALA A 18 -1.73 12.39 14.11
CA ALA A 18 -1.02 13.46 13.40
C ALA A 18 -0.45 12.97 12.05
N THR A 19 0.20 11.81 12.03
CA THR A 19 0.75 11.22 10.80
C THR A 19 -0.35 10.74 9.86
N ALA A 20 -1.44 10.17 10.39
CA ALA A 20 -2.60 9.78 9.60
C ALA A 20 -3.29 10.99 8.96
N ALA A 21 -3.48 12.08 9.70
CA ALA A 21 -4.03 13.32 9.15
C ALA A 21 -3.16 13.85 8.01
N ALA A 22 -1.83 13.84 8.15
CA ALA A 22 -0.92 14.23 7.08
C ALA A 22 -1.00 13.30 5.85
N ALA A 23 -1.03 11.99 6.06
CA ALA A 23 -1.14 11.00 4.98
C ALA A 23 -2.49 11.09 4.24
N LEU A 24 -3.59 11.31 4.97
CA LEU A 24 -4.92 11.50 4.39
C LEU A 24 -5.05 12.85 3.69
N ALA A 25 -4.47 13.92 4.23
CA ALA A 25 -4.41 15.21 3.54
C ALA A 25 -3.63 15.11 2.22
N TYR A 26 -2.50 14.39 2.22
CA TYR A 26 -1.76 14.13 0.99
C TYR A 26 -2.55 13.25 0.01
N THR A 27 -3.31 12.26 0.52
CA THR A 27 -4.27 11.49 -0.28
C THR A 27 -5.30 12.40 -0.95
N GLY A 28 -5.88 13.34 -0.20
CA GLY A 28 -6.81 14.34 -0.74
C GLY A 28 -6.17 15.21 -1.83
N LYS A 29 -4.91 15.62 -1.63
CA LYS A 29 -4.15 16.37 -2.64
C LYS A 29 -3.97 15.58 -3.93
N VAL A 30 -3.50 14.33 -3.85
CA VAL A 30 -3.31 13.51 -5.06
C VAL A 30 -4.63 13.12 -5.71
N ALA A 31 -5.70 12.96 -4.92
CA ALA A 31 -7.06 12.76 -5.44
C ALA A 31 -7.56 13.98 -6.21
N PHE A 32 -7.29 15.20 -5.72
CA PHE A 32 -7.59 16.43 -6.44
C PHE A 32 -6.80 16.53 -7.75
N ASP A 33 -5.51 16.21 -7.75
CA ASP A 33 -4.71 16.17 -8.99
C ASP A 33 -5.29 15.16 -10.00
N THR A 34 -5.66 13.96 -9.55
CA THR A 34 -6.29 12.93 -10.39
C THR A 34 -7.66 13.37 -10.89
N LEU A 35 -8.46 14.04 -10.06
CA LEU A 35 -9.75 14.60 -10.43
C LEU A 35 -9.59 15.61 -11.58
N MET A 36 -8.61 16.50 -11.51
CA MET A 36 -8.33 17.49 -12.54
C MET A 36 -7.77 16.86 -13.83
N LYS A 37 -6.95 15.82 -13.72
CA LYS A 37 -6.27 15.18 -14.86
C LYS A 37 -7.15 14.17 -15.62
N ASP A 38 -7.86 13.32 -14.86
CA ASP A 38 -8.56 12.14 -15.38
C ASP A 38 -10.09 12.23 -15.20
N GLY A 39 -10.58 13.19 -14.43
CA GLY A 39 -12.01 13.42 -14.20
C GLY A 39 -12.60 12.63 -13.02
N PRO A 40 -13.79 13.03 -12.53
CA PRO A 40 -14.42 12.44 -11.34
C PRO A 40 -14.79 10.97 -11.53
N ALA A 41 -15.29 10.60 -12.72
CA ALA A 41 -15.70 9.24 -13.01
C ALA A 41 -14.54 8.24 -12.88
N ALA A 42 -13.35 8.59 -13.39
CA ALA A 42 -12.16 7.76 -13.29
C ALA A 42 -11.71 7.62 -11.82
N LEU A 43 -11.67 8.72 -11.07
CA LEU A 43 -11.28 8.68 -9.66
C LEU A 43 -12.22 7.78 -8.84
N VAL A 44 -13.53 7.98 -8.95
CA VAL A 44 -14.53 7.21 -8.19
C VAL A 44 -14.48 5.74 -8.55
N LEU A 45 -14.49 5.42 -9.85
CA LEU A 45 -14.52 4.04 -10.32
C LEU A 45 -13.27 3.27 -9.89
N ARG A 46 -12.07 3.84 -10.15
CA ARG A 46 -10.81 3.20 -9.78
C ARG A 46 -10.68 3.05 -8.27
N SER A 47 -11.12 4.03 -7.49
CA SER A 47 -11.07 3.97 -6.03
C SER A 47 -12.02 2.92 -5.48
N ALA A 48 -13.24 2.81 -6.01
CA ALA A 48 -14.21 1.79 -5.59
C ALA A 48 -13.68 0.37 -5.87
N ILE A 49 -13.08 0.16 -7.04
CA ILE A 49 -12.43 -1.12 -7.37
C ILE A 49 -11.26 -1.37 -6.42
N ALA A 50 -10.40 -0.38 -6.17
CA ALA A 50 -9.27 -0.52 -5.28
C ALA A 50 -9.69 -0.83 -3.83
N VAL A 51 -10.76 -0.19 -3.32
CA VAL A 51 -11.32 -0.48 -2.00
C VAL A 51 -11.81 -1.94 -1.92
N ALA A 52 -12.56 -2.40 -2.93
CA ALA A 52 -13.05 -3.78 -2.97
C ALA A 52 -11.89 -4.79 -3.04
N LEU A 53 -10.87 -4.52 -3.84
CA LEU A 53 -9.68 -5.37 -3.95
C LEU A 53 -8.90 -5.41 -2.64
N VAL A 54 -8.61 -4.26 -2.02
CA VAL A 54 -7.90 -4.20 -0.74
C VAL A 54 -8.67 -4.94 0.35
N PHE A 55 -9.98 -4.75 0.42
CA PHE A 55 -10.81 -5.50 1.35
C PHE A 55 -10.68 -7.02 1.13
N CYS A 56 -10.77 -7.49 -0.11
CA CYS A 56 -10.51 -8.90 -0.44
C CYS A 56 -9.08 -9.34 -0.09
N PHE A 57 -8.07 -8.49 -0.27
CA PHE A 57 -6.69 -8.82 0.06
C PHE A 57 -6.49 -9.01 1.56
N PHE A 58 -7.20 -8.25 2.39
CA PHE A 58 -7.14 -8.42 3.83
C PHE A 58 -7.94 -9.62 4.33
N GLU A 59 -9.14 -9.85 3.79
CA GLU A 59 -10.03 -10.91 4.31
C GLU A 59 -9.78 -12.30 3.70
N VAL A 60 -9.33 -12.36 2.44
CA VAL A 60 -9.28 -13.63 1.68
C VAL A 60 -7.85 -14.13 1.45
N LEU A 61 -6.89 -13.22 1.24
CA LEU A 61 -5.52 -13.64 1.00
C LEU A 61 -4.82 -14.07 2.30
N PRO A 62 -3.81 -14.96 2.23
CA PRO A 62 -3.09 -15.41 3.40
C PRO A 62 -2.50 -14.24 4.20
N HIS A 63 -2.83 -14.18 5.48
CA HIS A 63 -2.24 -13.28 6.46
C HIS A 63 -1.96 -14.06 7.75
N HIS A 64 -0.82 -13.78 8.38
CA HIS A 64 -0.42 -14.46 9.62
C HIS A 64 0.29 -13.49 10.57
N PRO A 65 0.08 -13.62 11.89
CA PRO A 65 0.77 -12.82 12.89
C PRO A 65 2.24 -13.22 12.98
N VAL A 66 3.15 -12.24 12.90
CA VAL A 66 4.60 -12.47 13.04
C VAL A 66 5.24 -11.32 13.79
N GLY A 67 5.74 -11.60 15.00
CA GLY A 67 6.47 -10.61 15.79
C GLY A 67 5.55 -9.48 16.26
N VAL A 68 5.80 -8.25 15.78
CA VAL A 68 5.08 -7.05 16.24
C VAL A 68 3.80 -6.72 15.44
N SER A 69 3.54 -7.44 14.35
CA SER A 69 2.45 -7.13 13.43
C SER A 69 2.13 -8.29 12.49
N GLU A 70 1.07 -8.17 11.68
CA GLU A 70 0.66 -9.23 10.75
C GLU A 70 1.20 -9.05 9.33
N VAL A 71 1.67 -10.13 8.71
CA VAL A 71 2.13 -10.10 7.32
C VAL A 71 0.93 -10.27 6.40
N HIS A 72 0.76 -9.33 5.47
CA HIS A 72 -0.32 -9.36 4.48
C HIS A 72 0.24 -9.25 3.06
N LEU A 73 -0.40 -9.94 2.12
CA LEU A 73 -0.18 -9.73 0.69
C LEU A 73 -1.10 -8.62 0.19
N ILE A 74 -0.64 -7.36 0.27
CA ILE A 74 -1.47 -6.17 0.06
C ILE A 74 -1.50 -5.72 -1.42
N LEU A 75 -0.52 -6.15 -2.21
CA LEU A 75 -0.40 -5.83 -3.64
C LEU A 75 -0.46 -4.30 -3.91
N GLY A 76 0.16 -3.52 -3.02
CA GLY A 76 0.10 -2.06 -3.07
C GLY A 76 0.78 -1.49 -4.31
N THR A 77 1.86 -2.14 -4.78
CA THR A 77 2.50 -1.81 -6.07
C THR A 77 1.59 -2.12 -7.24
N THR A 78 0.87 -3.25 -7.22
CA THR A 78 -0.11 -3.58 -8.26
C THR A 78 -1.19 -2.51 -8.35
N LEU A 79 -1.79 -2.12 -7.22
CA LEU A 79 -2.81 -1.09 -7.16
C LEU A 79 -2.30 0.24 -7.72
N LEU A 80 -1.09 0.65 -7.32
CA LEU A 80 -0.43 1.86 -7.81
C LEU A 80 -0.25 1.85 -9.33
N LEU A 81 0.22 0.73 -9.88
CA LEU A 81 0.53 0.60 -11.30
C LEU A 81 -0.75 0.53 -12.15
N VAL A 82 -1.78 -0.19 -11.68
CA VAL A 82 -3.01 -0.40 -12.46
C VAL A 82 -3.96 0.79 -12.35
N PHE A 83 -4.17 1.33 -11.15
CA PHE A 83 -5.19 2.35 -10.89
C PHE A 83 -4.63 3.76 -10.68
N GLY A 84 -3.34 3.87 -10.39
CA GLY A 84 -2.68 5.14 -10.08
C GLY A 84 -2.63 5.43 -8.59
N LEU A 85 -1.88 6.47 -8.22
CA LEU A 85 -1.55 6.75 -6.81
C LEU A 85 -2.78 7.08 -5.96
N ALA A 86 -3.67 7.96 -6.44
CA ALA A 86 -4.82 8.39 -5.64
C ALA A 86 -5.83 7.25 -5.42
N PRO A 87 -6.25 6.49 -6.44
CA PRO A 87 -7.12 5.33 -6.22
C PRO A 87 -6.49 4.25 -5.34
N ALA A 88 -5.20 3.99 -5.47
CA ALA A 88 -4.51 3.04 -4.60
C ALA A 88 -4.52 3.50 -3.13
N ALA A 89 -4.25 4.78 -2.87
CA ALA A 89 -4.27 5.35 -1.52
C ALA A 89 -5.68 5.33 -0.91
N ILE A 90 -6.71 5.71 -1.67
CA ILE A 90 -8.11 5.64 -1.24
C ILE A 90 -8.52 4.17 -1.01
N GLY A 91 -8.10 3.27 -1.89
CA GLY A 91 -8.32 1.83 -1.76
C GLY A 91 -7.76 1.26 -0.46
N LEU A 92 -6.49 1.57 -0.16
CA LEU A 92 -5.80 1.10 1.04
C LEU A 92 -6.45 1.62 2.32
N ALA A 93 -6.75 2.93 2.37
CA ALA A 93 -7.41 3.53 3.52
C ALA A 93 -8.85 3.02 3.69
N GLY A 94 -9.63 3.03 2.61
CA GLY A 94 -11.04 2.61 2.63
C GLY A 94 -11.23 1.13 2.91
N GLY A 95 -10.42 0.26 2.28
CA GLY A 95 -10.46 -1.18 2.53
C GLY A 95 -10.10 -1.52 3.98
N LEU A 96 -9.05 -0.89 4.52
CA LEU A 96 -8.67 -1.03 5.93
C LEU A 96 -9.77 -0.53 6.88
N LEU A 97 -10.43 0.59 6.55
CA LEU A 97 -11.50 1.14 7.37
C LEU A 97 -12.73 0.23 7.38
N ILE A 98 -13.11 -0.32 6.22
CA ILE A 98 -14.23 -1.27 6.11
C ILE A 98 -13.92 -2.53 6.91
N GLN A 99 -12.71 -3.09 6.77
CA GLN A 99 -12.29 -4.23 7.57
C GLN A 99 -12.39 -3.92 9.08
N GLY A 100 -11.84 -2.79 9.53
CA GLY A 100 -11.94 -2.39 10.93
C GLY A 100 -13.39 -2.25 11.40
N LEU A 101 -14.26 -1.62 10.62
CA LEU A 101 -15.66 -1.37 11.03
C LEU A 101 -16.51 -2.65 11.16
N PHE A 102 -16.23 -3.68 10.37
CA PHE A 102 -17.12 -4.85 10.24
C PHE A 102 -16.52 -6.17 10.70
N PHE A 103 -15.19 -6.32 10.67
CA PHE A 103 -14.50 -7.59 10.92
C PHE A 103 -13.54 -7.49 12.10
N GLU A 104 -12.77 -6.39 12.20
CA GLU A 104 -11.78 -6.18 13.27
C GLU A 104 -11.97 -4.86 14.05
N PRO A 105 -13.08 -4.68 14.79
CA PRO A 105 -13.37 -3.43 15.49
C PRO A 105 -12.31 -2.99 16.51
N GLN A 106 -11.57 -3.94 17.06
CA GLN A 106 -10.48 -3.69 18.00
C GLN A 106 -9.30 -2.93 17.37
N ASP A 107 -9.19 -2.90 16.04
CA ASP A 107 -8.13 -2.18 15.34
C ASP A 107 -8.48 -0.72 15.01
N LEU A 108 -9.75 -0.30 15.18
CA LEU A 108 -10.15 1.09 14.95
C LEU A 108 -9.34 2.12 15.73
N PRO A 109 -9.06 1.94 17.05
CA PRO A 109 -8.20 2.86 17.79
C PRO A 109 -6.82 3.02 17.16
N GLN A 110 -6.32 1.97 16.50
CA GLN A 110 -5.01 1.92 15.87
C GLN A 110 -5.02 2.29 14.39
N TYR A 111 -6.19 2.61 13.84
CA TYR A 111 -6.37 2.88 12.42
C TYR A 111 -5.37 3.89 11.86
N GLY A 112 -5.01 4.93 12.64
CA GLY A 112 -4.01 5.91 12.21
C GLY A 112 -2.61 5.32 11.97
N MET A 113 -2.18 4.35 12.77
CA MET A 113 -0.89 3.68 12.58
C MET A 113 -0.97 2.71 11.42
N ASN A 114 -2.06 1.93 11.35
CA ASN A 114 -2.27 0.94 10.31
C ASN A 114 -2.34 1.65 8.93
N VAL A 115 -3.15 2.71 8.80
CA VAL A 115 -3.29 3.44 7.54
C VAL A 115 -1.99 4.12 7.12
N THR A 116 -1.20 4.66 8.05
CA THR A 116 0.10 5.27 7.70
C THR A 116 1.13 4.23 7.28
N THR A 117 1.07 3.01 7.85
CA THR A 117 1.89 1.88 7.44
C THR A 117 1.63 1.48 5.98
N LEU A 118 0.43 1.73 5.45
CA LEU A 118 0.11 1.54 4.03
C LEU A 118 0.51 2.74 3.18
N LEU A 119 0.07 3.93 3.59
CA LEU A 119 0.07 5.10 2.74
C LEU A 119 1.46 5.72 2.61
N VAL A 120 2.24 5.78 3.70
CA VAL A 120 3.57 6.40 3.65
C VAL A 120 4.51 5.62 2.73
N PRO A 121 4.61 4.28 2.82
CA PRO A 121 5.37 3.49 1.86
C PRO A 121 4.83 3.60 0.44
N LEU A 122 3.50 3.69 0.24
CA LEU A 122 2.91 3.89 -1.09
C LEU A 122 3.38 5.21 -1.71
N PHE A 123 3.36 6.31 -0.96
CA PHE A 123 3.81 7.62 -1.46
C PHE A 123 5.31 7.63 -1.76
N ALA A 124 6.12 7.03 -0.89
CA ALA A 124 7.55 6.87 -1.13
C ALA A 124 7.81 6.05 -2.40
N THR A 125 7.09 4.95 -2.58
CA THR A 125 7.16 4.09 -3.77
C THR A 125 6.76 4.84 -5.02
N ALA A 126 5.67 5.62 -4.99
CA ALA A 126 5.23 6.44 -6.12
C ALA A 126 6.24 7.54 -6.48
N ALA A 127 6.95 8.10 -5.50
CA ALA A 127 8.05 9.04 -5.75
C ALA A 127 9.25 8.34 -6.39
N LEU A 128 9.63 7.15 -5.91
CA LEU A 128 10.72 6.33 -6.44
C LEU A 128 10.40 5.77 -7.83
N ALA A 129 9.15 5.45 -8.12
CA ALA A 129 8.70 4.93 -9.41
C ALA A 129 9.05 5.87 -10.57
N ARG A 130 9.10 7.19 -10.33
CA ARG A 130 9.52 8.17 -11.34
C ARG A 130 11.01 8.09 -11.70
N ARG A 131 11.83 7.51 -10.82
CA ARG A 131 13.27 7.27 -11.04
C ARG A 131 13.55 5.84 -11.53
N ILE A 132 12.76 4.86 -11.07
CA ILE A 132 12.91 3.45 -11.43
C ILE A 132 12.37 3.16 -12.84
N ILE A 133 11.26 3.80 -13.20
CA ILE A 133 10.56 3.55 -14.47
C ILE A 133 10.80 4.74 -15.41
N PRO A 134 11.54 4.54 -16.52
CA PRO A 134 11.74 5.56 -17.54
C PRO A 134 10.41 6.12 -18.05
N LYS A 135 10.45 7.37 -18.48
CA LYS A 135 9.27 8.08 -19.02
C LYS A 135 8.70 7.40 -20.27
N ASN A 136 9.59 6.88 -21.12
CA ASN A 136 9.27 6.16 -22.36
C ASN A 136 8.82 4.70 -22.16
N VAL A 137 8.60 4.24 -20.93
CA VAL A 137 8.14 2.87 -20.63
C VAL A 137 6.73 2.91 -20.03
N ALA A 138 5.79 2.23 -20.69
CA ALA A 138 4.45 1.97 -20.14
C ALA A 138 4.52 0.90 -19.05
N TYR A 139 3.59 0.90 -18.09
CA TYR A 139 3.68 -0.07 -16.99
C TYR A 139 3.47 -1.52 -17.43
N VAL A 140 2.71 -1.77 -18.49
CA VAL A 140 2.60 -3.13 -19.06
C VAL A 140 3.92 -3.68 -19.63
N ASP A 141 4.94 -2.83 -19.80
CA ASP A 141 6.25 -3.19 -20.34
C ASP A 141 7.36 -3.16 -19.27
N LEU A 142 7.00 -3.22 -17.98
CA LEU A 142 7.98 -3.28 -16.91
C LEU A 142 8.80 -4.56 -16.95
N SER A 143 10.11 -4.40 -16.75
CA SER A 143 11.01 -5.52 -16.48
C SER A 143 10.85 -6.04 -15.06
N TYR A 144 11.25 -7.30 -14.84
CA TYR A 144 11.30 -7.87 -13.49
C TYR A 144 12.12 -7.03 -12.51
N GLN A 145 13.27 -6.51 -12.95
CA GLN A 145 14.11 -5.69 -12.09
C GLN A 145 13.40 -4.41 -11.63
N GLN A 146 12.57 -3.80 -12.47
CA GLN A 146 11.80 -2.62 -12.10
C GLN A 146 10.66 -2.96 -11.14
N ALA A 147 9.91 -4.03 -11.40
CA ALA A 147 8.87 -4.51 -10.49
C ALA A 147 9.45 -4.89 -9.12
N PHE A 148 10.57 -5.62 -9.10
CA PHE A 148 11.28 -5.99 -7.87
C PHE A 148 11.72 -4.77 -7.06
N LYS A 149 12.32 -3.75 -7.70
CA LYS A 149 12.70 -2.50 -7.02
C LYS A 149 11.50 -1.78 -6.40
N LEU A 150 10.34 -1.81 -7.05
CA LEU A 150 9.11 -1.23 -6.50
C LEU A 150 8.57 -2.02 -5.32
N SER A 151 8.54 -3.36 -5.40
CA SER A 151 8.11 -4.19 -4.27
C SER A 151 9.04 -4.01 -3.07
N VAL A 152 10.37 -4.00 -3.28
CA VAL A 152 11.33 -3.68 -2.21
C VAL A 152 11.06 -2.30 -1.59
N ALA A 153 10.76 -1.28 -2.40
CA ALA A 153 10.46 0.06 -1.89
C ALA A 153 9.18 0.08 -1.03
N TYR A 154 8.13 -0.61 -1.48
CA TYR A 154 6.85 -0.64 -0.78
C TYR A 154 6.90 -1.51 0.48
N GLN A 155 7.30 -2.77 0.34
CA GLN A 155 7.37 -3.74 1.43
C GLN A 155 8.46 -3.39 2.43
N GLY A 156 9.63 -2.94 1.96
CA GLY A 156 10.68 -2.41 2.83
C GLY A 156 10.22 -1.17 3.59
N GLY A 157 9.44 -0.30 2.93
CA GLY A 157 8.80 0.84 3.58
C GLY A 157 7.82 0.41 4.69
N ILE A 158 7.00 -0.62 4.45
CA ILE A 158 6.11 -1.21 5.48
C ILE A 158 6.93 -1.69 6.68
N VAL A 159 7.98 -2.48 6.45
CA VAL A 159 8.85 -3.01 7.52
C VAL A 159 9.48 -1.88 8.32
N VAL A 160 10.00 -0.86 7.66
CA VAL A 160 10.58 0.32 8.34
C VAL A 160 9.54 1.08 9.15
N TRP A 161 8.32 1.26 8.62
CA TRP A 161 7.27 2.00 9.31
C TRP A 161 6.69 1.22 10.52
N VAL A 162 6.53 -0.09 10.39
CA VAL A 162 6.18 -0.97 11.53
C VAL A 162 7.27 -0.97 12.58
N GLY A 163 8.54 -1.08 12.16
CA GLY A 163 9.69 -1.00 13.05
C GLY A 163 9.72 0.33 13.81
N PHE A 164 9.42 1.45 13.14
CA PHE A 164 9.27 2.75 13.77
C PHE A 164 8.20 2.74 14.88
N TRP A 165 6.99 2.24 14.61
CA TRP A 165 5.92 2.16 15.61
C TRP A 165 6.27 1.23 16.76
N ALA A 166 6.88 0.08 16.49
CA ALA A 166 7.34 -0.86 17.49
C ALA A 166 8.40 -0.26 18.42
N LEU A 167 9.38 0.47 17.88
CA LEU A 167 10.39 1.18 18.67
C LEU A 167 9.77 2.33 19.48
N TYR A 168 8.84 3.08 18.87
CA TYR A 168 8.16 4.18 19.53
C TYR A 168 7.26 3.72 20.69
N GLY A 169 6.55 2.61 20.48
CA GLY A 169 5.67 1.98 21.47
C GLY A 169 6.43 1.30 22.60
N ARG A 170 7.19 0.25 22.26
CA ARG A 170 7.83 -0.70 23.20
C ARG A 170 9.33 -0.44 23.46
N GLY A 171 9.95 0.55 22.82
CA GLY A 171 11.35 0.92 23.06
C GLY A 171 12.38 0.03 22.33
N THR A 172 13.66 0.14 22.67
CA THR A 172 14.78 -0.51 21.96
C THR A 172 15.29 -1.79 22.65
N GLY A 173 14.46 -2.46 23.45
CA GLY A 173 14.85 -3.71 24.11
C GLY A 173 15.16 -4.83 23.11
N LEU A 174 16.07 -5.74 23.47
CA LEU A 174 16.52 -6.84 22.61
C LEU A 174 15.37 -7.74 22.12
N GLU A 175 14.37 -7.97 22.99
CA GLU A 175 13.17 -8.73 22.62
C GLU A 175 12.38 -8.04 21.51
N ASN A 176 12.12 -6.73 21.64
CA ASN A 176 11.40 -5.95 20.63
C ASN A 176 12.17 -5.89 19.30
N ILE A 177 13.50 -5.72 19.36
CA ILE A 177 14.36 -5.79 18.18
C ILE A 177 14.25 -7.17 17.49
N GLY A 178 14.22 -8.26 18.27
CA GLY A 178 14.01 -9.61 17.76
C GLY A 178 12.64 -9.78 17.08
N GLN A 179 11.57 -9.21 17.65
CA GLN A 179 10.23 -9.24 17.05
C GLN A 179 10.17 -8.44 15.74
N ILE A 180 10.79 -7.25 15.69
CA ILE A 180 10.90 -6.43 14.47
C ILE A 180 11.70 -7.18 13.39
N ALA A 181 12.82 -7.81 13.76
CA ALA A 181 13.64 -8.59 12.84
C ALA A 181 12.87 -9.79 12.26
N SER A 182 12.10 -10.49 13.10
CA SER A 182 11.26 -11.61 12.68
C SER A 182 10.17 -11.16 11.71
N PHE A 183 9.51 -10.03 11.99
CA PHE A 183 8.54 -9.42 11.09
C PHE A 183 9.17 -9.04 9.74
N GLY A 184 10.33 -8.39 9.76
CA GLY A 184 11.06 -8.01 8.55
C GLY A 184 11.47 -9.23 7.71
N ALA A 185 11.93 -10.30 8.36
CA ALA A 185 12.28 -11.55 7.69
C ALA A 185 11.06 -12.20 7.01
N ALA A 186 9.89 -12.18 7.65
CA ALA A 186 8.68 -12.69 7.03
C ALA A 186 8.25 -11.87 5.80
N TYR A 187 8.39 -10.54 5.83
CA TYR A 187 8.11 -9.68 4.68
C TYR A 187 9.06 -9.91 3.49
N MET A 188 10.24 -10.50 3.68
CA MET A 188 11.11 -10.87 2.56
C MET A 188 10.46 -11.92 1.65
N THR A 189 9.57 -12.77 2.17
CA THR A 189 8.79 -13.69 1.33
C THR A 189 7.84 -12.94 0.40
N VAL A 190 7.17 -11.90 0.92
CA VAL A 190 6.28 -11.02 0.15
C VAL A 190 7.06 -10.27 -0.92
N VAL A 191 8.24 -9.72 -0.59
CA VAL A 191 9.14 -9.05 -1.55
C VAL A 191 9.55 -9.95 -2.72
N LEU A 192 9.65 -11.26 -2.50
CA LEU A 192 9.99 -12.22 -3.56
C LEU A 192 8.77 -12.61 -4.40
N VAL A 193 7.59 -12.73 -3.79
CA VAL A 193 6.37 -13.20 -4.46
C VAL A 193 5.64 -12.08 -5.20
N GLU A 194 5.49 -10.90 -4.59
CA GLU A 194 4.70 -9.80 -5.13
C GLU A 194 5.17 -9.33 -6.52
N PRO A 195 6.48 -9.22 -6.84
CA PRO A 195 6.92 -8.84 -8.20
C PRO A 195 6.44 -9.82 -9.28
N LEU A 196 6.29 -11.11 -8.96
CA LEU A 196 5.76 -12.10 -9.90
C LEU A 196 4.27 -11.88 -10.13
N VAL A 197 3.52 -11.55 -9.06
CA VAL A 197 2.11 -11.19 -9.14
C VAL A 197 1.93 -9.90 -9.95
N ASP A 198 2.74 -8.87 -9.68
CA ASP A 198 2.76 -7.61 -10.43
C ASP A 198 2.95 -7.86 -11.93
N LEU A 199 3.98 -8.61 -12.31
CA LEU A 199 4.23 -8.93 -13.72
C LEU A 199 3.12 -9.78 -14.33
N GLY A 200 2.53 -10.71 -13.59
CA GLY A 200 1.39 -11.50 -14.04
C GLY A 200 0.16 -10.63 -14.35
N VAL A 201 -0.16 -9.69 -13.45
CA VAL A 201 -1.26 -8.73 -13.63
C VAL A 201 -0.97 -7.79 -14.81
N LEU A 202 0.26 -7.29 -14.93
CA LEU A 202 0.67 -6.43 -16.04
C LEU A 202 0.65 -7.17 -17.38
N ALA A 203 1.04 -8.44 -17.42
CA ALA A 203 0.94 -9.28 -18.60
C ALA A 203 -0.52 -9.54 -19.01
N ALA A 204 -1.40 -9.79 -18.03
CA ALA A 204 -2.84 -9.91 -18.28
C ALA A 204 -3.43 -8.60 -18.83
N ALA A 205 -3.04 -7.46 -18.25
CA ALA A 205 -3.41 -6.14 -18.77
C ALA A 205 -2.90 -5.94 -20.20
N LYS A 206 -1.64 -6.29 -20.50
CA LYS A 206 -1.05 -6.20 -21.85
C LYS A 206 -1.84 -6.99 -22.89
N ALA A 207 -2.34 -8.17 -22.52
CA ALA A 207 -3.20 -8.99 -23.37
C ALA A 207 -4.59 -8.36 -23.57
N TRP A 208 -5.07 -7.55 -22.62
CA TRP A 208 -6.37 -6.90 -22.64
C TRP A 208 -6.32 -5.44 -23.11
N ARG A 209 -5.91 -5.23 -24.38
CA ARG A 209 -5.79 -3.89 -24.97
C ARG A 209 -7.08 -3.05 -24.96
N ARG A 210 -8.26 -3.66 -24.79
CA ARG A 210 -9.54 -2.92 -24.68
C ARG A 210 -9.61 -1.98 -23.47
N LEU A 211 -8.74 -2.15 -22.46
CA LEU A 211 -8.65 -1.24 -21.32
C LEU A 211 -7.90 0.06 -21.65
N GLN A 212 -7.14 0.10 -22.75
CA GLN A 212 -6.36 1.27 -23.16
C GLN A 212 -7.27 2.48 -23.42
N GLY A 213 -6.98 3.60 -22.76
CA GLY A 213 -7.75 4.84 -22.88
C GLY A 213 -9.06 4.86 -22.09
N THR A 214 -9.40 3.80 -21.36
CA THR A 214 -10.61 3.76 -20.53
C THR A 214 -10.42 4.44 -19.18
N ALA A 215 -11.52 4.76 -18.50
CA ALA A 215 -11.50 5.29 -17.15
C ALA A 215 -11.14 4.23 -16.07
N PHE A 216 -11.13 2.94 -16.41
CA PHE A 216 -10.91 1.83 -15.46
C PHE A 216 -9.48 1.73 -14.95
N VAL A 217 -8.50 2.29 -15.67
CA VAL A 217 -7.07 2.11 -15.41
C VAL A 217 -6.30 3.41 -15.58
N GLU A 218 -5.17 3.54 -14.91
CA GLU A 218 -4.26 4.68 -15.06
C GLU A 218 -3.73 4.76 -16.50
N ARG A 219 -3.63 5.97 -17.07
CA ARG A 219 -3.18 6.16 -18.45
C ARG A 219 -1.78 5.56 -18.67
N ARG A 220 -0.88 5.78 -17.71
CA ARG A 220 0.50 5.27 -17.75
C ARG A 220 0.59 3.73 -17.79
N LEU A 221 -0.50 3.02 -17.51
CA LEU A 221 -0.55 1.57 -17.70
C LEU A 221 -0.20 1.20 -19.14
N TYR A 222 -0.76 1.90 -20.13
CA TYR A 222 -0.57 1.64 -21.56
C TYR A 222 0.21 2.72 -22.32
N SER A 223 0.46 3.88 -21.72
CA SER A 223 1.16 5.00 -22.37
C SER A 223 2.45 5.38 -21.65
N SER A 224 3.53 5.56 -22.40
CA SER A 224 4.66 6.38 -21.94
C SER A 224 4.26 7.85 -21.80
N ILE A 225 4.92 8.59 -20.90
CA ILE A 225 4.71 10.03 -20.65
C ILE A 225 5.87 10.84 -21.23
#